data_AF-A0A1G0LBF9-F1
#
_entry.id   AF-A0A1G0LBF9-F1
#
_cell.length_a   1.000
_cell.length_b   1.000
_cell.length_c   1.000
_cell.angle_alpha   90.00
_cell.angle_beta   90.00
_cell.angle_gamma   90.00
#
_symmetry.space_group_name_H-M   'P 1'
#
loop_
_entity.id
_entity.type
_entity.pdbx_description
1 polymer ?
#
loop_
_entity_poly.entity_id
_entity_poly.type
_entity_poly.pdbx_seq_one_letter_code
_entity_poly.pdbx_strand_id
1 'polypeptide(L)'
;MSKWYKLKLQKFLSLHPRMRLIEYGEEQVVVEGEYDLNAQMDGYEAIRDIYKLQIVFPASYPRSLPKVTEIENRIPRDSDHHTYKDGSFCLGSKIKLKAILFEHPSVIDFIEKILNPFLYAVSYKLQYNLYPFGELDHGEEGLVDDYQRLFNVPDKASVLQVLRALGKR
;
A
#
# COMPACT_ATOMS: atom_id res chain seq x y z
N MET A 1 21.33 -12.73 13.14
CA MET A 1 20.57 -12.58 11.88
C MET A 1 19.98 -11.18 11.82
N SER A 2 20.20 -10.45 10.73
CA SER A 2 19.64 -9.10 10.54
C SER A 2 18.10 -9.10 10.64
N LYS A 3 17.52 -8.02 11.15
CA LYS A 3 16.06 -7.78 11.14
C LYS A 3 15.47 -7.99 9.75
N TRP A 4 16.14 -7.48 8.71
CA TRP A 4 15.67 -7.58 7.31
C TRP A 4 15.67 -9.01 6.78
N TYR A 5 16.53 -9.87 7.33
CA TYR A 5 16.48 -11.31 7.05
C TYR A 5 15.18 -11.93 7.56
N LYS A 6 14.77 -11.59 8.80
CA LYS A 6 13.50 -12.04 9.40
C LYS A 6 12.29 -11.48 8.65
N LEU A 7 12.39 -10.25 8.15
CA LEU A 7 11.37 -9.61 7.31
C LEU A 7 11.38 -10.08 5.85
N LYS A 8 12.24 -11.06 5.50
CA LYS A 8 12.29 -11.70 4.19
C LYS A 8 12.63 -10.75 3.02
N LEU A 9 13.42 -9.70 3.27
CA LEU A 9 13.86 -8.78 2.22
C LEU A 9 14.63 -9.49 1.08
N GLN A 10 15.50 -10.43 1.44
CA GLN A 10 16.23 -11.27 0.48
C GLN A 10 15.30 -12.11 -0.39
N LYS A 11 14.17 -12.59 0.16
CA LYS A 11 13.17 -13.32 -0.61
C LYS A 11 12.51 -12.37 -1.62
N PHE A 12 12.17 -11.16 -1.19
CA PHE A 12 11.63 -10.14 -2.10
C PHE A 12 12.56 -9.85 -3.28
N LEU A 13 13.84 -9.59 -3.01
CA LEU A 13 14.83 -9.34 -4.06
C LEU A 13 15.04 -10.55 -4.99
N SER A 14 14.94 -11.77 -4.47
CA SER A 14 15.04 -12.98 -5.30
C SER A 14 13.83 -13.18 -6.23
N LEU A 15 12.64 -12.76 -5.79
CA LEU A 15 11.40 -12.87 -6.59
C LEU A 15 11.26 -11.71 -7.59
N HIS A 16 11.89 -10.57 -7.32
CA HIS A 16 11.85 -9.38 -8.17
C HIS A 16 13.29 -8.99 -8.57
N PRO A 17 13.95 -9.74 -9.46
CA PRO A 17 15.38 -9.58 -9.77
C PRO A 17 15.73 -8.24 -10.43
N ARG A 18 14.73 -7.50 -10.94
CA ARG A 18 14.89 -6.15 -11.49
C ARG A 18 14.78 -5.04 -10.43
N MET A 19 14.40 -5.38 -9.20
CA MET A 19 14.47 -4.51 -8.03
C MET A 19 15.82 -4.70 -7.31
N ARG A 20 16.46 -3.61 -6.94
CA ARG A 20 17.81 -3.63 -6.34
C ARG A 20 17.85 -2.86 -5.03
N LEU A 21 18.62 -3.38 -4.08
CA LEU A 21 18.96 -2.67 -2.86
C LEU A 21 19.87 -1.49 -3.20
N ILE A 22 19.38 -0.26 -3.01
CA ILE A 22 20.11 0.98 -3.27
C ILE A 22 20.81 1.46 -2.01
N GLU A 23 20.13 1.36 -0.87
CA GLU A 23 20.64 1.78 0.42
C GLU A 23 20.28 0.75 1.49
N TYR A 24 21.26 0.46 2.36
CA TYR A 24 21.07 -0.36 3.54
C TYR A 24 21.68 0.36 4.74
N GLY A 25 20.88 1.27 5.32
CA GLY A 25 21.28 2.12 6.43
C GLY A 25 20.65 1.73 7.75
N GLU A 26 21.04 2.43 8.82
CA GLU A 26 20.45 2.26 10.15
C GLU A 26 19.05 2.87 10.24
N GLU A 27 18.79 3.94 9.50
CA GLU A 27 17.51 4.67 9.51
C GLU A 27 16.50 4.12 8.51
N GLN A 28 16.98 3.56 7.41
CA GLN A 28 16.13 3.07 6.33
C GLN A 28 16.82 2.03 5.44
N VAL A 29 16.01 1.30 4.70
CA VAL A 29 16.42 0.47 3.57
C VAL A 29 15.69 0.98 2.33
N VAL A 30 16.42 1.22 1.26
CA VAL A 30 15.86 1.69 0.00
C VAL A 30 16.05 0.62 -1.07
N VAL A 31 14.95 0.26 -1.73
CA VAL A 31 14.95 -0.65 -2.86
C VAL A 31 14.35 0.08 -4.06
N GLU A 32 15.00 -0.01 -5.21
CA GLU A 32 14.55 0.66 -6.43
C GLU A 32 14.76 -0.23 -7.65
N GLY A 33 13.89 -0.13 -8.64
CA GLY A 33 14.06 -0.80 -9.93
C GLY A 33 12.76 -0.96 -10.67
N GLU A 34 12.79 -1.86 -11.67
CA GLU A 34 11.59 -2.25 -12.41
C GLU A 34 10.84 -3.33 -11.63
N TYR A 35 9.56 -3.06 -11.39
CA TYR A 35 8.64 -3.91 -10.68
C TYR A 35 7.62 -4.51 -11.65
N ASP A 36 7.66 -5.84 -11.75
CA ASP A 36 6.72 -6.64 -12.53
C ASP A 36 5.38 -6.78 -11.79
N LEU A 37 4.38 -6.01 -12.21
CA LEU A 37 3.01 -6.25 -11.77
C LEU A 37 2.41 -7.38 -12.61
N ASN A 38 1.98 -8.45 -11.94
CA ASN A 38 1.13 -9.47 -12.51
C ASN A 38 0.05 -9.78 -11.49
N ALA A 39 -1.09 -9.10 -11.63
CA ALA A 39 -2.18 -9.16 -10.67
C ALA A 39 -3.50 -9.41 -11.38
N GLN A 40 -4.34 -10.22 -10.73
CA GLN A 40 -5.69 -10.51 -11.17
C GLN A 40 -6.61 -10.38 -9.95
N MET A 41 -7.77 -9.79 -10.17
CA MET A 41 -8.82 -9.69 -9.17
C MET A 41 -10.07 -10.41 -9.67
N ASP A 42 -10.79 -11.05 -8.76
CA ASP A 42 -11.99 -11.82 -9.10
C ASP A 42 -13.03 -10.94 -9.79
N GLY A 43 -13.48 -11.36 -10.97
CA GLY A 43 -14.44 -10.62 -11.78
C GLY A 43 -13.84 -9.52 -12.68
N TYR A 44 -12.52 -9.33 -12.69
CA TYR A 44 -11.84 -8.32 -13.51
C TYR A 44 -10.72 -8.92 -14.37
N GLU A 45 -10.36 -8.22 -15.44
CA GLU A 45 -9.26 -8.63 -16.32
C GLU A 45 -7.91 -8.61 -15.59
N ALA A 46 -7.03 -9.55 -15.93
CA ALA A 46 -5.68 -9.57 -15.37
C ALA A 46 -4.87 -8.39 -15.91
N ILE A 47 -4.15 -7.71 -15.03
CA ILE A 47 -3.24 -6.62 -15.38
C ILE A 47 -1.81 -7.11 -15.30
N ARG A 48 -1.08 -6.88 -16.39
CA ARG A 48 0.36 -7.06 -16.48
C ARG A 48 1.00 -5.76 -16.89
N ASP A 49 1.84 -5.22 -16.04
CA ASP A 49 2.49 -3.93 -16.28
C ASP A 49 3.86 -3.89 -15.58
N ILE A 50 4.70 -2.94 -15.97
CA ILE A 50 6.03 -2.74 -15.41
C ILE A 50 6.13 -1.31 -14.90
N TYR A 51 6.31 -1.15 -13.60
CA TYR A 51 6.51 0.16 -12.98
C TYR A 51 7.95 0.33 -12.54
N LYS A 52 8.52 1.53 -12.68
CA LYS A 52 9.77 1.85 -12.02
C LYS A 52 9.47 2.44 -10.65
N LEU A 53 9.79 1.69 -9.60
CA LEU A 53 9.41 2.01 -8.24
C LEU A 53 10.63 2.25 -7.36
N GLN A 54 10.51 3.22 -6.46
CA GLN A 54 11.35 3.33 -5.28
C GLN A 54 10.51 2.99 -4.05
N ILE A 55 11.03 2.09 -3.21
CA ILE A 55 10.41 1.67 -1.96
C ILE A 55 11.38 1.97 -0.82
N VAL A 56 10.99 2.87 0.06
CA VAL A 56 11.74 3.26 1.26
C VAL A 56 11.11 2.58 2.47
N PHE A 57 11.79 1.59 3.03
CA PHE A 57 11.38 0.94 4.26
C PHE A 57 12.06 1.62 5.46
N PRO A 58 11.32 2.23 6.39
CA PRO A 58 11.92 2.83 7.58
C PRO A 58 12.47 1.76 8.53
N ALA A 59 13.47 2.11 9.33
CA ALA A 59 14.02 1.24 10.38
C ALA A 59 12.97 0.79 11.41
N SER A 60 11.86 1.51 11.53
CA SER A 60 10.74 1.16 12.40
C SER A 60 9.72 0.20 11.77
N TYR A 61 9.82 -0.14 10.47
CA TYR A 61 8.96 -1.15 9.82
C TYR A 61 8.99 -2.49 10.59
N PRO A 62 7.87 -3.21 10.77
CA PRO A 62 6.53 -2.96 10.21
C PRO A 62 5.67 -1.96 11.00
N ARG A 63 6.17 -1.38 12.11
CA ARG A 63 5.38 -0.41 12.90
C ARG A 63 5.09 0.88 12.14
N SER A 64 6.02 1.27 11.27
CA SER A 64 5.87 2.38 10.32
C SER A 64 5.74 1.84 8.90
N LEU A 65 4.92 2.50 8.11
CA LEU A 65 4.63 2.10 6.74
C LEU A 65 5.81 2.43 5.81
N PRO A 66 6.11 1.58 4.81
CA PRO A 66 7.02 1.95 3.73
C PRO A 66 6.44 3.11 2.92
N LYS A 67 7.32 3.95 2.36
CA LYS A 67 6.95 4.94 1.34
C LYS A 67 7.25 4.35 -0.03
N VAL A 68 6.30 4.43 -0.95
CA VAL A 68 6.45 3.94 -2.33
C VAL A 68 6.21 5.10 -3.28
N THR A 69 7.06 5.25 -4.28
CA THR A 69 6.98 6.28 -5.32
C THR A 69 7.22 5.63 -6.68
N GLU A 70 6.41 5.98 -7.67
CA GLU A 70 6.69 5.69 -9.07
C GLU A 70 7.54 6.82 -9.66
N ILE A 71 8.68 6.46 -10.24
CA ILE A 71 9.76 7.43 -10.53
C ILE A 71 9.83 7.89 -11.99
N GLU A 72 8.99 7.36 -12.88
CA GLU A 72 8.90 7.78 -14.29
C GLU A 72 7.65 8.61 -14.61
N ASN A 73 6.82 8.92 -13.61
CA ASN A 73 5.57 9.68 -13.74
C ASN A 73 4.53 9.05 -14.67
N ARG A 74 4.52 7.71 -14.75
CA ARG A 74 3.45 6.95 -15.41
C ARG A 74 2.12 7.07 -14.68
N ILE A 75 2.15 7.21 -13.34
CA ILE A 75 0.96 7.45 -12.53
C ILE A 75 0.86 8.96 -12.25
N PRO A 76 -0.25 9.62 -12.63
CA PRO A 76 -0.46 11.04 -12.35
C PRO A 76 -0.35 11.34 -10.85
N ARG A 77 0.27 12.48 -10.52
CA ARG A 77 0.51 12.90 -9.13
C ARG A 77 -0.67 13.71 -8.58
N ASP A 78 -1.83 13.08 -8.52
CA ASP A 78 -3.07 13.67 -8.03
C ASP A 78 -3.86 12.70 -7.16
N SER A 79 -4.92 13.23 -6.52
CA SER A 79 -5.76 12.46 -5.61
C SER A 79 -6.59 11.38 -6.31
N ASP A 80 -6.97 11.58 -7.58
CA ASP A 80 -7.76 10.62 -8.38
C ASP A 80 -6.93 9.37 -8.69
N HIS A 81 -5.60 9.48 -8.71
CA HIS A 81 -4.67 8.36 -8.85
C HIS A 81 -4.02 7.95 -7.53
N HIS A 82 -4.61 8.40 -6.40
CA HIS A 82 -4.11 8.12 -5.06
C HIS A 82 -2.61 8.41 -4.89
N THR A 83 -2.14 9.52 -5.44
CA THR A 83 -0.73 9.92 -5.39
C THR A 83 -0.60 11.31 -4.76
N TYR A 84 0.27 11.44 -3.78
CA TYR A 84 0.55 12.71 -3.11
C TYR A 84 1.38 13.65 -4.01
N LYS A 85 1.42 14.95 -3.66
CA LYS A 85 2.20 15.96 -4.40
C LYS A 85 3.69 15.62 -4.54
N ASP A 86 4.25 14.89 -3.57
CA ASP A 86 5.64 14.44 -3.60
C ASP A 86 5.87 13.18 -4.47
N GLY A 87 4.82 12.68 -5.12
CA GLY A 87 4.84 11.48 -5.96
C GLY A 87 4.64 10.17 -5.21
N SER A 88 4.56 10.20 -3.87
CA SER A 88 4.36 8.96 -3.13
C SER A 88 2.91 8.50 -3.13
N PHE A 89 2.71 7.19 -3.06
CA PHE A 89 1.39 6.59 -3.10
C PHE A 89 0.64 6.74 -1.77
N CYS A 90 -0.64 7.09 -1.89
CA CYS A 90 -1.65 6.94 -0.86
C CYS A 90 -2.22 5.52 -0.89
N LEU A 91 -1.52 4.58 -0.25
CA LEU A 91 -1.87 3.16 -0.25
C LEU A 91 -3.15 2.80 0.53
N GLY A 92 -3.78 3.76 1.19
CA GLY A 92 -4.98 3.59 2.02
C GLY A 92 -4.84 4.18 3.42
N SER A 93 -5.86 4.00 4.26
CA SER A 93 -5.85 4.53 5.63
C SER A 93 -4.77 3.89 6.51
N LYS A 94 -4.12 4.71 7.34
CA LYS A 94 -3.01 4.26 8.19
C LYS A 94 -3.41 3.11 9.13
N ILE A 95 -4.65 3.07 9.61
CA ILE A 95 -5.10 2.02 10.52
C ILE A 95 -5.18 0.66 9.81
N LYS A 96 -5.71 0.64 8.59
CA LYS A 96 -5.91 -0.57 7.80
C LYS A 96 -4.57 -1.16 7.42
N LEU A 97 -3.67 -0.31 6.93
CA LEU A 97 -2.30 -0.72 6.58
C LEU A 97 -1.54 -1.25 7.79
N LYS A 98 -1.68 -0.61 8.96
CA LYS A 98 -1.05 -1.10 10.20
C LYS A 98 -1.65 -2.41 10.70
N ALA A 99 -2.97 -2.60 10.59
CA ALA A 99 -3.61 -3.86 10.94
C ALA A 99 -3.10 -5.01 10.08
N ILE A 100 -3.05 -4.82 8.76
CA ILE A 100 -2.48 -5.79 7.81
C ILE A 100 -1.03 -6.13 8.18
N LEU A 101 -0.19 -5.11 8.41
CA LEU A 101 1.24 -5.33 8.72
C LEU A 101 1.51 -5.83 10.13
N PHE A 102 0.57 -5.69 11.05
CA PHE A 102 0.67 -6.30 12.38
C PHE A 102 0.53 -7.83 12.28
N GLU A 103 -0.43 -8.31 11.50
CA GLU A 103 -0.65 -9.75 11.27
C GLU A 103 0.36 -10.34 10.27
N HIS A 104 0.74 -9.53 9.27
CA HIS A 104 1.56 -9.95 8.14
C HIS A 104 2.74 -8.98 7.94
N PRO A 105 3.80 -9.09 8.76
CA PRO A 105 4.83 -8.06 8.86
C PRO A 105 5.96 -8.15 7.81
N SER A 106 5.98 -9.15 6.93
CA SER A 106 7.12 -9.33 6.04
C SER A 106 7.06 -8.40 4.82
N VAL A 107 8.22 -8.15 4.20
CA VAL A 107 8.30 -7.36 2.96
C VAL A 107 7.40 -7.95 1.87
N ILE A 108 7.38 -9.27 1.75
CA ILE A 108 6.51 -9.97 0.79
C ILE A 108 5.04 -9.70 1.08
N ASP A 109 4.64 -9.73 2.36
CA ASP A 109 3.26 -9.46 2.75
C ASP A 109 2.83 -8.04 2.40
N PHE A 110 3.71 -7.04 2.61
CA PHE A 110 3.46 -5.67 2.18
C PHE A 110 3.24 -5.60 0.65
N ILE A 111 4.07 -6.30 -0.12
CA ILE A 111 3.96 -6.30 -1.57
C ILE A 111 2.65 -6.95 -2.02
N GLU A 112 2.36 -8.16 -1.55
CA GLU A 112 1.21 -8.95 -2.01
C GLU A 112 -0.14 -8.40 -1.51
N LYS A 113 -0.19 -7.90 -0.27
CA LYS A 113 -1.45 -7.49 0.37
C LYS A 113 -1.75 -6.00 0.28
N ILE A 114 -0.76 -5.17 -0.04
CA ILE A 114 -0.91 -3.71 -0.09
C ILE A 114 -0.48 -3.16 -1.45
N LEU A 115 0.76 -3.37 -1.88
CA LEU A 115 1.27 -2.74 -3.10
C LEU A 115 0.63 -3.30 -4.38
N ASN A 116 0.51 -4.61 -4.51
CA ASN A 116 -0.10 -5.25 -5.69
C ASN A 116 -1.57 -4.85 -5.88
N PRO A 117 -2.44 -4.90 -4.85
CA PRO A 117 -3.81 -4.41 -4.97
C PRO A 117 -3.88 -2.93 -5.37
N PHE A 118 -3.01 -2.09 -4.81
CA PHE A 118 -2.93 -0.68 -5.18
C PHE A 118 -2.55 -0.49 -6.65
N LEU A 119 -1.44 -1.11 -7.07
CA LEU A 119 -0.95 -0.99 -8.45
C LEU A 119 -1.98 -1.54 -9.44
N TYR A 120 -2.61 -2.67 -9.13
CA TYR A 120 -3.71 -3.19 -9.94
C TYR A 120 -4.85 -2.17 -10.09
N ALA A 121 -5.31 -1.58 -8.98
CA ALA A 121 -6.42 -0.64 -8.99
C ALA A 121 -6.10 0.61 -9.83
N VAL A 122 -4.90 1.19 -9.67
CA VAL A 122 -4.50 2.38 -10.44
C VAL A 122 -4.21 2.04 -11.91
N SER A 123 -3.62 0.88 -12.21
CA SER A 123 -3.47 0.42 -13.60
C SER A 123 -4.83 0.24 -14.29
N TYR A 124 -5.81 -0.31 -13.58
CA TYR A 124 -7.17 -0.49 -14.09
C TYR A 124 -7.83 0.88 -14.34
N LYS A 125 -7.68 1.83 -13.41
CA LYS A 125 -8.12 3.22 -13.60
C LYS A 125 -7.46 3.88 -14.81
N LEU A 126 -6.16 3.73 -14.99
CA LEU A 126 -5.45 4.28 -16.17
C LEU A 126 -5.94 3.68 -17.49
N GLN A 127 -6.28 2.39 -17.49
CA GLN A 127 -6.71 1.68 -18.71
C GLN A 127 -8.19 1.89 -19.06
N TYR A 128 -9.07 1.92 -18.06
CA TYR A 128 -10.53 1.92 -18.26
C TYR A 128 -11.24 3.16 -17.68
N ASN A 129 -10.51 4.10 -17.09
CA ASN A 129 -11.01 5.30 -16.43
C ASN A 129 -12.04 5.03 -15.31
N LEU A 130 -11.93 3.87 -14.67
CA LEU A 130 -12.80 3.41 -13.58
C LEU A 130 -11.96 2.66 -12.54
N TYR A 131 -12.26 2.80 -11.25
CA TYR A 131 -11.71 1.88 -10.25
C TYR A 131 -12.55 0.61 -10.15
N PRO A 132 -11.91 -0.58 -10.13
CA PRO A 132 -12.64 -1.85 -10.20
C PRO A 132 -13.62 -2.05 -9.03
N PHE A 133 -13.49 -1.38 -7.88
CA PHE A 133 -14.39 -1.57 -6.72
C PHE A 133 -15.18 -0.31 -6.34
N GLY A 134 -15.25 0.68 -7.23
CA GLY A 134 -15.61 2.04 -6.87
C GLY A 134 -14.52 2.70 -6.02
N GLU A 135 -14.62 4.01 -5.83
CA GLU A 135 -13.79 4.72 -4.87
C GLU A 135 -14.54 4.84 -3.54
N LEU A 136 -13.82 4.68 -2.43
CA LEU A 136 -14.28 5.28 -1.19
C LEU A 136 -14.03 6.79 -1.30
N ASP A 137 -14.96 7.60 -0.79
CA ASP A 137 -14.80 9.06 -0.79
C ASP A 137 -13.44 9.46 -0.20
N HIS A 138 -12.73 10.39 -0.81
CA HIS A 138 -11.42 10.78 -0.28
C HIS A 138 -11.55 11.56 1.04
N GLY A 139 -10.49 11.54 1.86
CA GLY A 139 -10.42 12.35 3.08
C GLY A 139 -11.20 11.76 4.25
N GLU A 140 -11.98 12.59 4.94
CA GLU A 140 -12.67 12.19 6.17
C GLU A 140 -13.79 11.18 5.92
N GLU A 141 -14.50 11.30 4.80
CA GLU A 141 -15.66 10.45 4.49
C GLU A 141 -15.25 9.00 4.23
N GLY A 142 -14.25 8.74 3.39
CA GLY A 142 -13.73 7.38 3.19
C GLY A 142 -12.96 6.84 4.38
N LEU A 143 -12.43 7.69 5.26
CA LEU A 143 -11.86 7.23 6.52
C LEU A 143 -12.94 6.62 7.43
N VAL A 144 -14.13 7.23 7.48
CA VAL A 144 -15.28 6.68 8.22
C VAL A 144 -15.74 5.36 7.60
N ASP A 145 -15.78 5.27 6.27
CA ASP A 145 -16.15 4.01 5.58
C ASP A 145 -15.12 2.90 5.84
N ASP A 146 -13.83 3.23 5.83
CA ASP A 146 -12.76 2.30 6.19
C ASP A 146 -12.90 1.82 7.65
N TYR A 147 -13.22 2.72 8.59
CA TYR A 147 -13.47 2.33 9.97
C TYR A 147 -14.74 1.48 10.14
N GLN A 148 -15.79 1.75 9.36
CA GLN A 148 -17.00 0.94 9.38
C GLN A 148 -16.69 -0.51 9.02
N ARG A 149 -15.92 -0.71 7.94
CA ARG A 149 -15.46 -2.03 7.50
C ARG A 149 -14.51 -2.67 8.51
N LEU A 150 -13.57 -1.90 9.07
CA LEU A 150 -12.60 -2.40 10.04
C LEU A 150 -13.25 -2.88 11.34
N PHE A 151 -14.18 -2.10 11.88
CA PHE A 151 -14.88 -2.45 13.12
C PHE A 151 -16.06 -3.40 12.89
N ASN A 152 -16.36 -3.72 11.63
CA ASN A 152 -17.49 -4.55 11.23
C ASN A 152 -18.81 -4.07 11.87
N VAL A 153 -19.07 -2.76 11.76
CA VAL A 153 -20.26 -2.11 12.34
C VAL A 153 -21.25 -1.73 11.24
N PRO A 154 -22.56 -1.68 11.55
CA PRO A 154 -23.58 -1.58 10.50
C PRO A 154 -23.66 -0.21 9.83
N ASP A 155 -23.23 0.86 10.51
CA ASP A 155 -23.39 2.23 10.02
C ASP A 155 -22.31 3.20 10.55
N LYS A 156 -22.24 4.39 9.93
CA LYS A 156 -21.32 5.48 10.30
C LYS A 156 -21.53 5.98 11.74
N ALA A 157 -22.76 5.91 12.27
CA ALA A 157 -23.03 6.31 13.65
C ALA A 157 -22.37 5.35 14.65
N SER A 158 -22.36 4.05 14.33
CA SER A 158 -21.71 3.00 15.10
C SER A 158 -20.18 3.16 15.10
N VAL A 159 -19.59 3.61 13.99
CA VAL A 159 -18.17 4.00 13.95
C VAL A 159 -17.85 5.06 14.99
N LEU A 160 -18.66 6.12 15.09
CA LEU A 160 -18.47 7.17 16.08
C LEU A 160 -18.60 6.63 17.52
N GLN A 161 -19.50 5.68 17.78
CA GLN A 161 -19.62 5.06 19.10
C GLN A 161 -18.36 4.26 19.46
N VAL A 162 -17.81 3.49 18.52
CA VAL A 162 -16.55 2.75 18.71
C VAL A 162 -15.41 3.72 18.99
N LEU A 163 -15.25 4.77 18.17
CA LEU A 163 -14.21 5.78 18.36
C LEU A 163 -14.34 6.50 19.71
N ARG A 164 -15.57 6.81 20.16
CA ARG A 164 -15.83 7.37 21.50
C ARG A 164 -15.45 6.39 22.61
N ALA A 165 -15.75 5.10 22.46
CA ALA A 165 -15.41 4.09 23.45
C ALA A 165 -13.89 3.91 23.58
N LEU A 166 -13.18 3.86 22.45
CA LEU A 166 -11.72 3.75 22.40
C LEU A 166 -11.00 5.03 22.86
N GLY A 167 -11.62 6.20 22.64
CA GLY A 167 -11.07 7.51 23.01
C GLY A 167 -11.35 7.93 24.45
N LYS A 168 -12.20 7.20 25.19
CA LYS A 168 -12.40 7.43 26.63
C LYS A 168 -11.13 7.01 27.37
N ARG A 169 -10.45 8.01 27.95
CA ARG A 169 -9.38 7.82 28.92
C ARG A 169 -9.94 7.43 30.27
#